data_AF-A0A497KNH6-F1
#
_entry.id   AF-A0A497KNH6-F1
#
_cell.length_a   1.000
_cell.length_b   1.000
_cell.length_c   1.000
_cell.angle_alpha   90.00
_cell.angle_beta   90.00
_cell.angle_gamma   90.00
#
_symmetry.space_group_name_H-M   'P 1'
#
loop_
_entity.id
_entity.type
_entity.pdbx_description
1 polymer ?
#
loop_
_entity_poly.entity_id
_entity_poly.type
_entity_poly.pdbx_seq_one_letter_code
_entity_poly.pdbx_strand_id
1 'polypeptide(L)'
;MSLNIPEHLKKYCILSDDGTIIDRFKCPVSGCEFKTRLGPGAVRMHILIKADPKNETRYSPDHEEYFKQYESELTPDTVRDLAKVPYRPVSYKKE
;
A
#
# COMPACT_ATOMS: atom_id res chain seq x y z
N MET A 1 -18.69 -10.81 -7.03
CA MET A 1 -18.93 -9.41 -6.60
C MET A 1 -17.62 -8.68 -6.74
N SER A 2 -17.58 -7.59 -7.52
CA SER A 2 -16.36 -6.81 -7.69
C SER A 2 -16.14 -5.94 -6.46
N LEU A 3 -14.93 -5.95 -5.91
CA LEU A 3 -14.56 -5.06 -4.80
C LEU A 3 -14.71 -3.59 -5.23
N ASN A 4 -15.35 -2.79 -4.38
CA ASN A 4 -15.48 -1.36 -4.61
C ASN A 4 -14.18 -0.65 -4.19
N ILE A 5 -13.16 -0.73 -5.04
CA ILE A 5 -11.86 -0.07 -4.85
C ILE A 5 -11.77 1.09 -5.85
N PRO A 6 -11.53 2.34 -5.39
CA PRO A 6 -11.29 3.48 -6.28
C PRO A 6 -10.17 3.18 -7.28
N GLU A 7 -10.33 3.56 -8.55
CA GLU A 7 -9.41 3.13 -9.61
C GLU A 7 -7.96 3.53 -9.38
N HIS A 8 -7.75 4.77 -8.92
CA HIS A 8 -6.42 5.27 -8.58
C HIS A 8 -5.78 4.52 -7.40
N LEU A 9 -6.56 3.81 -6.57
CA LEU A 9 -6.05 3.04 -5.43
C LEU A 9 -5.80 1.56 -5.75
N LYS A 10 -6.26 1.05 -6.89
CA LYS A 10 -6.05 -0.35 -7.30
C LYS A 10 -4.56 -0.70 -7.40
N LYS A 11 -3.69 0.27 -7.74
CA LYS A 11 -2.23 0.07 -7.83
C LYS A 11 -1.58 -0.36 -6.51
N TYR A 12 -2.21 -0.06 -5.37
CA TYR A 12 -1.73 -0.48 -4.04
C TYR A 12 -2.21 -1.87 -3.63
N CYS A 13 -3.03 -2.53 -4.44
CA CYS A 13 -3.71 -3.77 -4.08
C CYS A 13 -3.22 -4.95 -4.93
N ILE A 14 -3.17 -6.12 -4.32
CA ILE A 14 -3.07 -7.43 -4.97
C ILE A 14 -4.32 -8.20 -4.57
N LEU A 15 -5.14 -8.52 -5.56
CA LEU A 15 -6.41 -9.24 -5.34
C LEU A 15 -6.16 -10.74 -5.19
N SER A 16 -7.08 -11.44 -4.53
CA SER A 16 -7.15 -12.91 -4.57
C SER A 16 -7.53 -13.41 -5.97
N ASP A 17 -7.31 -14.70 -6.23
CA ASP A 17 -7.60 -15.32 -7.55
C ASP A 17 -9.08 -15.19 -7.96
N ASP A 18 -9.99 -15.22 -6.99
CA ASP A 18 -11.44 -15.03 -7.17
C ASP A 18 -11.88 -13.57 -7.16
N GLY A 19 -10.96 -12.63 -6.89
CA GLY A 19 -11.20 -11.18 -6.89
C GLY A 19 -12.15 -10.69 -5.80
N THR A 20 -12.45 -11.52 -4.79
CA THR A 20 -13.43 -11.18 -3.75
C THR A 20 -12.83 -10.43 -2.56
N ILE A 21 -11.51 -10.51 -2.38
CA ILE A 21 -10.76 -9.83 -1.31
C ILE A 21 -9.41 -9.30 -1.82
N ILE A 22 -8.82 -8.37 -1.08
CA ILE A 22 -7.41 -7.98 -1.25
C ILE A 22 -6.53 -9.02 -0.52
N ASP A 23 -5.69 -9.78 -1.24
CA ASP A 23 -4.75 -10.73 -0.61
C ASP A 23 -3.60 -9.99 0.07
N ARG A 24 -3.05 -8.96 -0.58
CA ARG A 24 -1.92 -8.15 -0.10
C ARG A 24 -2.02 -6.72 -0.59
N PHE A 25 -1.39 -5.82 0.15
CA PHE A 25 -1.10 -4.46 -0.29
C PHE A 25 0.34 -4.38 -0.78
N LYS A 26 0.61 -3.60 -1.84
CA LYS A 26 1.94 -3.48 -2.45
C LYS A 26 2.36 -2.02 -2.64
N CYS A 27 3.67 -1.78 -2.65
CA CYS A 27 4.23 -0.53 -3.13
C CYS A 27 4.07 -0.47 -4.67
N PRO A 28 3.57 0.63 -5.24
CA PRO A 28 3.43 0.79 -6.69
C PRO A 28 4.68 1.38 -7.36
N VAL A 29 5.70 1.79 -6.60
CA VAL A 29 6.96 2.33 -7.15
C VAL A 29 7.68 1.23 -7.93
N SER A 30 8.05 1.53 -9.17
CA SER A 30 8.76 0.59 -10.05
C SER A 30 10.02 0.04 -9.39
N GLY A 31 10.23 -1.27 -9.50
CA GLY A 31 11.38 -1.95 -8.88
C GLY A 31 11.26 -2.18 -7.37
N CYS A 32 10.20 -1.71 -6.70
CA CYS A 32 9.98 -2.01 -5.30
C CYS A 32 9.12 -3.26 -5.10
N GLU A 33 9.68 -4.29 -4.46
CA GLU A 33 8.96 -5.56 -4.20
C GLU A 33 8.17 -5.58 -2.88
N PHE A 34 8.06 -4.44 -2.21
CA PHE A 34 7.38 -4.36 -0.91
C PHE A 34 5.90 -4.76 -1.04
N LYS A 35 5.52 -5.77 -0.26
CA LYS A 35 4.15 -6.27 -0.15
C LYS A 35 3.85 -6.68 1.28
N THR A 36 2.63 -6.42 1.76
CA THR A 36 2.24 -6.64 3.15
C THR A 36 0.78 -7.05 3.28
N ARG A 37 0.46 -7.75 4.38
CA ARG A 37 -0.92 -8.06 4.81
C ARG A 37 -1.38 -7.21 6.00
N LEU A 38 -0.51 -6.33 6.50
CA LEU A 38 -0.81 -5.45 7.64
C LEU A 38 -1.84 -4.37 7.32
N GLY A 39 -2.14 -4.15 6.04
CA GLY A 39 -3.09 -3.15 5.58
C GLY A 39 -2.46 -2.01 4.78
N PRO A 40 -3.29 -1.10 4.24
CA PRO A 40 -2.85 0.00 3.37
C PRO A 40 -1.98 1.03 4.12
N GLY A 41 -2.17 1.19 5.43
CA GLY A 41 -1.36 2.09 6.26
C GLY A 41 0.13 1.71 6.28
N ALA A 42 0.43 0.41 6.21
CA ALA A 42 1.82 -0.06 6.12
C ALA A 42 2.48 0.30 4.78
N VAL A 43 1.71 0.33 3.68
CA VAL A 43 2.21 0.80 2.39
C VAL A 43 2.46 2.31 2.40
N ARG A 44 1.54 3.09 2.99
CA ARG A 44 1.75 4.54 3.17
C ARG A 44 3.02 4.83 3.96
N MET A 45 3.20 4.16 5.10
CA MET A 45 4.38 4.35 5.93
C MET A 45 5.66 3.93 5.19
N HIS A 46 5.62 2.83 4.44
CA HIS A 46 6.73 2.39 3.62
C HIS A 46 7.19 3.46 2.60
N ILE A 47 6.24 4.06 1.88
CA ILE A 47 6.53 5.11 0.89
C ILE A 47 7.12 6.34 1.59
N LEU A 48 6.53 6.81 2.68
CA LEU A 48 7.02 7.97 3.43
C LEU A 48 8.45 7.79 3.95
N ILE A 49 8.75 6.62 4.52
CA ILE A 49 10.08 6.28 5.03
C ILE A 49 11.12 6.30 3.90
N LYS A 50 10.78 5.79 2.72
CA LYS A 50 11.68 5.74 1.57
C LYS A 50 11.78 7.07 0.83
N ALA A 51 10.76 7.91 0.90
CA ALA A 51 10.75 9.23 0.29
C ALA A 51 11.52 10.28 1.10
N ASP A 52 11.79 10.02 2.38
CA ASP A 52 12.48 10.97 3.27
C ASP A 52 14.01 10.92 3.10
N PRO A 53 14.66 11.97 2.56
CA PRO A 53 16.12 12.00 2.41
C PRO A 53 16.87 11.98 3.74
N LYS A 54 16.20 12.27 4.86
CA LYS A 54 16.80 12.14 6.20
C LYS A 54 16.97 10.67 6.62
N ASN A 55 16.28 9.74 5.94
CA ASN A 55 16.43 8.31 6.20
C ASN A 55 17.47 7.68 5.27
N GLU A 56 18.74 8.02 5.48
CA GLU A 56 19.85 7.67 4.57
C GLU A 56 19.93 6.16 4.24
N THR A 57 19.56 5.30 5.19
CA THR A 57 19.62 3.83 5.01
C THR A 57 18.51 3.25 4.13
N ARG A 58 17.39 3.97 3.96
CA ARG A 58 16.19 3.48 3.26
C ARG A 58 15.72 4.41 2.16
N TYR A 59 16.28 5.61 2.07
CA TYR A 59 15.92 6.61 1.09
C TYR A 59 16.05 6.07 -0.34
N SER A 60 15.09 6.44 -1.18
CA SER A 60 15.07 6.12 -2.60
C SER A 60 14.51 7.31 -3.37
N PRO A 61 15.24 7.83 -4.36
CA PRO A 61 14.79 8.97 -5.16
C PRO A 61 13.49 8.66 -5.91
N ASP A 62 13.31 7.41 -6.36
CA ASP A 62 12.06 6.98 -7.01
C ASP A 62 10.84 7.07 -6.08
N HIS A 63 11.04 6.78 -4.78
CA HIS A 63 9.96 6.91 -3.80
C HIS A 63 9.67 8.37 -3.46
N GLU A 64 10.69 9.23 -3.44
CA GLU A 64 10.51 10.67 -3.27
C GLU A 64 9.74 11.29 -4.44
N GLU A 65 10.14 10.98 -5.68
CA GLU A 65 9.46 11.45 -6.89
C GLU A 65 8.01 10.96 -6.92
N TYR A 66 7.80 9.67 -6.66
CA TYR A 66 6.46 9.10 -6.57
C TYR A 66 5.61 9.79 -5.50
N PHE A 67 6.18 10.02 -4.31
CA PHE A 67 5.44 10.68 -3.23
C PHE A 67 5.04 12.11 -3.62
N LYS A 68 5.95 12.90 -4.21
CA LYS A 68 5.63 14.26 -4.68
C LYS A 68 4.54 14.27 -5.74
N GLN A 69 4.53 13.28 -6.64
CA GLN A 69 3.53 13.19 -7.70
C GLN A 69 2.15 12.74 -7.19
N TYR A 70 2.11 11.88 -6.18
CA TYR A 70 0.89 11.19 -5.73
C TYR A 70 0.52 11.45 -4.26
N GLU A 71 1.05 12.52 -3.65
CA GLU A 71 0.82 12.86 -2.24
C GLU A 71 -0.68 12.95 -1.90
N SER A 72 -1.48 13.49 -2.81
CA SER A 72 -2.93 13.66 -2.66
C SER A 72 -3.73 12.35 -2.81
N GLU A 73 -3.12 11.29 -3.36
CA GLU A 73 -3.80 10.00 -3.55
C GLU A 73 -3.70 9.08 -2.33
N LEU A 74 -2.61 9.14 -1.56
CA LEU A 74 -2.37 8.25 -0.41
C LEU A 74 -2.44 9.01 0.93
N THR A 75 -3.50 9.79 1.05
CA THR A 75 -3.88 10.52 2.26
C THR A 75 -4.34 9.57 3.38
N PRO A 76 -4.39 10.03 4.64
CA PRO A 76 -4.98 9.25 5.72
C PRO A 76 -6.41 8.79 5.44
N ASP A 77 -7.22 9.60 4.74
CA ASP A 77 -8.62 9.27 4.42
C ASP A 77 -8.73 8.16 3.37
N THR A 78 -7.96 8.23 2.30
CA THR A 78 -7.92 7.15 1.28
C THR A 78 -7.38 5.83 1.85
N VAL A 79 -6.43 5.91 2.80
CA VAL A 79 -5.96 4.73 3.56
C VAL A 79 -7.09 4.14 4.40
N ARG A 80 -7.90 4.96 5.07
CA ARG A 80 -9.07 4.48 5.83
C ARG A 80 -10.10 3.85 4.91
N ASP A 81 -10.33 4.42 3.73
CA ASP A 81 -11.28 3.86 2.76
C ASP A 81 -10.81 2.52 2.21
N LEU A 82 -9.53 2.37 1.86
CA LEU A 82 -8.95 1.08 1.51
C LEU A 82 -9.03 0.06 2.65
N ALA A 83 -8.91 0.50 3.90
CA ALA A 83 -8.99 -0.39 5.06
C ALA A 83 -10.42 -0.92 5.32
N LYS A 84 -11.46 -0.31 4.73
CA LYS A 84 -12.85 -0.80 4.79
C LYS A 84 -13.11 -1.92 3.77
N VAL A 85 -12.28 -2.02 2.73
CA VAL A 85 -12.40 -3.06 1.71
C VAL A 85 -11.99 -4.41 2.34
N PRO A 86 -12.71 -5.52 2.11
CA PRO A 86 -12.31 -6.83 2.60
C PRO A 86 -10.87 -7.20 2.18
N TYR A 87 -9.99 -7.46 3.15
CA TYR A 87 -8.62 -7.91 2.92
C TYR A 87 -8.24 -9.08 3.83
N ARG A 88 -7.27 -9.89 3.38
CA ARG A 88 -6.79 -11.05 4.13
C ARG A 88 -6.01 -10.57 5.38
N PRO A 89 -6.47 -10.88 6.60
CA PRO A 89 -5.79 -10.46 7.81
C PRO A 89 -4.49 -11.24 8.04
N VAL A 90 -3.60 -10.68 8.86
CA VAL A 90 -2.45 -11.42 9.40
C VAL A 90 -2.94 -12.36 10.48
N SER A 91 -2.89 -13.67 10.23
CA SER A 91 -3.10 -14.67 11.27
C SER A 91 -1.78 -14.87 12.02
N TYR A 92 -1.68 -14.33 13.24
CA TYR A 92 -0.64 -14.76 14.16
C TYR A 92 -1.07 -16.12 14.72
N LYS A 93 -0.36 -17.20 14.36
CA LYS A 93 -0.37 -18.39 15.21
C LYS A 93 0.34 -17.98 16.50
N LYS A 94 -0.39 -17.92 17.62
CA LYS A 94 0.26 -18.02 18.93
C LYS A 94 0.76 -19.46 19.02
N GLU A 95 2.05 -19.64 18.82
CA GLU A 95 2.75 -20.83 19.31
C GLU A 95 2.78 -20.81 20.85
#